data_AF-A0A953M7N3-F1
#
_entry.id   AF-A0A953M7N3-F1
#
_cell.length_a   1.000
_cell.length_b   1.000
_cell.length_c   1.000
_cell.angle_alpha   90.00
_cell.angle_beta   90.00
_cell.angle_gamma   90.00
#
_symmetry.space_group_name_H-M   'P 1'
#
loop_
_entity.id
_entity.type
_entity.pdbx_description
1 polymer ?
#
loop_
_entity_poly.entity_id
_entity_poly.type
_entity_poly.pdbx_seq_one_letter_code
_entity_poly.pdbx_strand_id
1 'polypeptide(L)'
;MTHIYVIVVFVSLHVAGAWASGLTPETVPEWAVWAMVVAPYMVLGVLGALFVSWCTGRLDRRGDARAVLWAHRAFTVSRLLALVWHVLTVFVLGVLGLVRRWTGDLVLVDELLAAVPALALLLWTYRLAHPVEDRVRAAVMMRDLDEGRPVYAFPGSWRYVVSAVRNNLAIMALPLVLILGWAEVLDRIVTATGLAENAGEDSLVVYLAPGAQIAGALVIFALIPPLMVRVWDTVSIPPGELRHELESLARSHGVRVRDFLIWRTGGAMLNGAVIGLTPWLRY
;
A
#
# COMPACT_ATOMS: atom_id res chain seq x y z
N MET A 1 6.31 -0.52 9.51
CA MET A 1 6.77 -1.69 8.72
C MET A 1 6.05 -1.83 7.39
N THR A 2 4.71 -1.77 7.31
CA THR A 2 3.99 -1.93 6.02
C THR A 2 4.46 -0.98 4.92
N HIS A 3 4.68 0.30 5.23
CA HIS A 3 5.13 1.26 4.21
C HIS A 3 6.47 0.88 3.58
N ILE A 4 7.44 0.50 4.40
CA ILE A 4 8.76 0.03 3.95
C ILE A 4 8.60 -1.23 3.08
N TYR A 5 7.75 -2.16 3.50
CA TYR A 5 7.47 -3.38 2.73
C TYR A 5 6.98 -3.07 1.32
N VAL A 6 5.99 -2.19 1.20
CA VAL A 6 5.39 -1.81 -0.09
C VAL A 6 6.40 -1.09 -0.97
N ILE A 7 7.13 -0.12 -0.42
CA ILE A 7 8.18 0.61 -1.14
C ILE A 7 9.22 -0.37 -1.68
N VAL A 8 9.74 -1.27 -0.85
CA VAL A 8 10.78 -2.22 -1.28
C VAL A 8 10.24 -3.21 -2.32
N VAL A 9 9.00 -3.69 -2.19
CA VAL A 9 8.37 -4.55 -3.22
C VAL A 9 8.38 -3.85 -4.58
N PHE A 10 7.87 -2.62 -4.68
CA PHE A 10 7.81 -1.94 -5.97
C PHE A 10 9.18 -1.44 -6.46
N VAL A 11 10.04 -0.93 -5.57
CA VAL A 11 11.39 -0.49 -5.94
C VAL A 11 12.22 -1.66 -6.46
N SER A 12 12.12 -2.85 -5.84
CA SER A 12 12.81 -4.04 -6.32
C SER A 12 12.38 -4.43 -7.74
N LEU A 13 11.10 -4.31 -8.06
CA LEU A 13 10.57 -4.60 -9.40
C LEU A 13 11.03 -3.56 -10.42
N HIS A 14 10.98 -2.27 -10.08
CA HIS A 14 11.45 -1.21 -10.95
C HIS A 14 12.96 -1.34 -11.25
N VAL A 15 13.77 -1.59 -10.22
CA VAL A 15 15.22 -1.81 -10.39
C VAL A 15 15.50 -3.07 -11.20
N ALA A 16 14.78 -4.17 -10.96
CA ALA A 16 14.94 -5.40 -11.73
C ALA A 16 14.48 -5.24 -13.19
N GLY A 17 13.47 -4.41 -13.47
CA GLY A 17 13.07 -4.09 -14.84
C GLY A 17 14.20 -3.43 -15.64
N ALA A 18 15.05 -2.63 -14.98
CA ALA A 18 16.23 -2.02 -15.59
C ALA A 18 17.43 -2.98 -15.69
N TRP A 19 17.44 -4.09 -14.93
CA TRP A 19 18.56 -5.03 -14.86
C TRP A 19 18.12 -6.38 -15.45
N ALA A 20 18.49 -6.63 -16.71
CA ALA A 20 18.07 -7.80 -17.49
C ALA A 20 18.74 -9.14 -17.07
N SER A 21 18.80 -9.45 -15.78
CA SER A 21 19.50 -10.65 -15.29
C SER A 21 18.74 -11.36 -14.18
N GLY A 22 17.92 -12.35 -14.56
CA GLY A 22 17.51 -13.45 -13.70
C GLY A 22 18.08 -14.76 -14.25
N LEU A 23 18.03 -15.84 -13.47
CA LEU A 23 18.32 -17.18 -14.00
C LEU A 23 17.43 -17.42 -15.23
N THR A 24 18.03 -17.57 -16.40
CA THR A 24 17.26 -17.83 -17.62
C THR A 24 16.58 -19.20 -17.47
N PRO A 25 15.30 -19.34 -17.87
CA PRO A 25 14.52 -20.59 -17.76
C PRO A 25 15.10 -21.80 -18.49
N GLU A 26 16.24 -21.66 -19.17
CA GLU A 26 16.87 -22.73 -19.95
C GLU A 26 17.30 -23.92 -19.08
N THR A 27 17.44 -23.73 -17.77
CA THR A 27 17.89 -24.79 -16.85
C THR A 27 16.78 -25.40 -15.97
N VAL A 28 15.63 -24.73 -15.80
CA VAL A 28 14.58 -25.14 -14.85
C VAL A 28 13.17 -24.98 -15.48
N PRO A 29 12.29 -26.00 -15.39
CA PRO A 29 10.91 -25.89 -15.87
C PRO A 29 10.14 -24.74 -15.24
N GLU A 30 9.31 -24.02 -16.01
CA GLU A 30 8.58 -22.83 -15.53
C GLU A 30 7.68 -23.10 -14.32
N TRP A 31 7.01 -24.25 -14.29
CA TRP A 31 6.15 -24.63 -13.17
C TRP A 31 6.94 -24.76 -11.86
N ALA A 32 8.21 -25.19 -11.94
CA ALA A 32 9.08 -25.33 -10.79
C ALA A 32 9.51 -23.96 -10.28
N VAL A 33 9.76 -23.00 -11.19
CA VAL A 33 10.02 -21.60 -10.81
C VAL A 33 8.81 -21.00 -10.10
N TRP A 34 7.59 -21.18 -10.64
CA TRP A 34 6.37 -20.72 -9.97
C TRP A 34 6.16 -21.37 -8.60
N ALA A 35 6.41 -22.66 -8.47
CA ALA A 35 6.36 -23.36 -7.19
C ALA A 35 7.37 -22.78 -6.20
N MET A 36 8.60 -22.51 -6.63
CA MET A 36 9.62 -21.86 -5.79
C MET A 36 9.20 -20.45 -5.37
N VAL A 37 8.60 -19.67 -6.26
CA VAL A 37 8.09 -18.33 -5.94
C VAL A 37 6.98 -18.41 -4.89
N VAL A 38 5.96 -19.23 -5.11
CA VAL A 38 4.71 -19.21 -4.33
C VAL A 38 4.80 -20.02 -3.03
N ALA A 39 5.49 -21.16 -3.02
CA ALA A 39 5.47 -22.08 -1.88
C ALA A 39 5.94 -21.43 -0.56
N PRO A 40 7.01 -20.61 -0.52
CA PRO A 40 7.43 -19.97 0.72
C PRO A 40 6.41 -18.97 1.28
N TYR A 41 5.68 -18.23 0.43
CA TYR A 41 4.58 -17.38 0.89
C TYR A 41 3.44 -18.20 1.50
N MET A 42 3.10 -19.33 0.88
CA MET A 42 2.08 -20.26 1.39
C MET A 42 2.49 -20.85 2.74
N VAL A 43 3.74 -21.31 2.86
CA VAL A 43 4.27 -21.85 4.12
C VAL A 43 4.25 -20.77 5.21
N LEU A 44 4.73 -19.56 4.93
CA LEU A 44 4.70 -18.45 5.89
C LEU A 44 3.26 -18.09 6.29
N GLY A 45 2.32 -18.09 5.35
CA GLY A 45 0.91 -17.82 5.59
C GLY A 45 0.23 -18.87 6.48
N VAL A 46 0.49 -20.16 6.23
CA VAL A 46 -0.04 -21.29 7.01
C VAL A 46 0.57 -21.30 8.41
N LEU A 47 1.90 -21.20 8.53
CA LEU A 47 2.57 -21.16 9.84
C LEU A 47 2.11 -19.96 10.67
N GLY A 48 1.96 -18.80 10.03
CA GLY A 48 1.39 -17.60 10.67
C GLY A 48 -0.04 -17.84 11.16
N ALA A 49 -0.88 -18.48 10.36
CA ALA A 49 -2.27 -18.78 10.74
C ALA A 49 -2.35 -19.74 11.93
N LEU A 50 -1.55 -20.81 11.94
CA LEU A 50 -1.46 -21.77 13.05
C LEU A 50 -0.97 -21.09 14.33
N PHE A 51 0.09 -20.27 14.23
CA PHE A 51 0.64 -19.55 15.36
C PHE A 51 -0.35 -18.53 15.96
N VAL A 52 -1.05 -17.77 15.12
CA VAL A 52 -2.07 -16.82 15.59
C VAL A 52 -3.28 -17.53 16.19
N SER A 53 -3.69 -18.68 15.64
CA SER A 53 -4.75 -19.51 16.21
C SER A 53 -4.36 -20.01 17.61
N TRP A 54 -3.09 -20.36 17.81
CA TRP A 54 -2.55 -20.70 19.12
C TRP A 54 -2.54 -19.49 20.07
N CYS A 55 -2.10 -18.30 19.62
CA CYS A 55 -2.11 -17.08 20.43
C CYS A 55 -3.53 -16.67 20.85
N THR A 56 -4.50 -16.71 19.94
CA THR A 56 -5.90 -16.38 20.23
C THR A 56 -6.53 -17.36 21.21
N GLY A 57 -6.31 -18.67 21.04
CA GLY A 57 -6.76 -19.67 22.01
C GLY A 57 -6.13 -19.48 23.40
N ARG A 58 -4.90 -18.97 23.48
CA ARG A 58 -4.24 -18.64 24.75
C ARG A 58 -4.81 -17.37 25.39
N LEU A 59 -5.14 -16.36 24.57
CA LEU A 59 -5.81 -15.15 25.02
C LEU A 59 -7.20 -15.47 25.60
N ASP A 60 -7.98 -16.31 24.92
CA ASP A 60 -9.33 -16.71 25.36
C ASP A 60 -9.31 -17.54 26.65
N ARG A 61 -8.34 -18.46 26.78
CA ARG A 61 -8.29 -19.37 27.94
C ARG A 61 -7.61 -18.79 29.17
N ARG A 62 -6.64 -17.86 28.99
CA ARG A 62 -5.76 -17.40 30.08
C ARG A 62 -5.73 -15.89 30.26
N GLY A 63 -6.32 -15.10 29.37
CA GLY A 63 -6.18 -13.64 29.40
C GLY A 63 -4.74 -13.16 29.21
N ASP A 64 -3.88 -13.95 28.55
CA ASP A 64 -2.45 -13.67 28.48
C ASP A 64 -2.15 -12.54 27.48
N ALA A 65 -1.95 -11.32 27.98
CA ALA A 65 -1.61 -10.15 27.18
C ALA A 65 -0.31 -10.32 26.37
N ARG A 66 0.61 -11.20 26.78
CA ARG A 66 1.84 -11.48 26.02
C ARG A 66 1.54 -12.15 24.67
N ALA A 67 0.43 -12.87 24.56
CA ALA A 67 0.00 -13.49 23.32
C ALA A 67 -0.26 -12.45 22.21
N VAL A 68 -0.73 -11.25 22.58
CA VAL A 68 -0.93 -10.13 21.64
C VAL A 68 0.42 -9.63 21.11
N LEU A 69 1.40 -9.46 21.99
CA LEU A 69 2.76 -9.05 21.61
C LEU A 69 3.45 -10.09 20.72
N TRP A 70 3.27 -11.39 21.02
CA TRP A 70 3.80 -12.47 20.20
C TRP A 70 3.16 -12.52 18.81
N ALA A 71 1.84 -12.36 18.71
CA ALA A 71 1.16 -12.26 17.42
C ALA A 71 1.70 -11.08 16.59
N HIS A 72 1.88 -9.90 17.21
CA HIS A 72 2.43 -8.74 16.54
C HIS A 72 3.87 -8.95 16.03
N ARG A 73 4.72 -9.60 16.84
CA ARG A 73 6.08 -9.98 16.44
C ARG A 73 6.06 -10.98 15.27
N ALA A 74 5.18 -11.98 15.31
CA ALA A 74 5.02 -12.94 14.22
C ALA A 74 4.60 -12.26 12.90
N PHE A 75 3.70 -11.27 12.94
CA PHE A 75 3.35 -10.47 11.76
C PHE A 75 4.55 -9.67 11.22
N THR A 76 5.37 -9.11 12.10
CA THR A 76 6.56 -8.36 11.68
C THR A 76 7.61 -9.27 11.04
N VAL A 77 7.88 -10.42 11.67
CA VAL A 77 8.85 -11.41 11.16
C VAL A 77 8.37 -12.01 9.84
N SER A 78 7.11 -12.44 9.73
CA SER A 78 6.58 -12.99 8.48
C SER A 78 6.64 -12.00 7.33
N ARG A 79 6.32 -10.72 7.57
CA ARG A 79 6.48 -9.65 6.56
C ARG A 79 7.94 -9.43 6.18
N LEU A 80 8.87 -9.45 7.13
CA LEU A 80 10.30 -9.30 6.82
C LEU A 80 10.81 -10.47 5.96
N LEU A 81 10.48 -11.70 6.33
CA LEU A 81 10.86 -12.90 5.58
C LEU A 81 10.25 -12.90 4.17
N ALA A 82 8.98 -12.49 4.06
CA ALA A 82 8.31 -12.35 2.78
C ALA A 82 8.96 -11.29 1.89
N LEU A 83 9.49 -10.21 2.49
CA LEU A 83 10.17 -9.15 1.76
C LEU A 83 11.52 -9.62 1.22
N VAL A 84 12.30 -10.27 2.08
CA VAL A 84 13.57 -10.88 1.68
C VAL A 84 13.33 -11.90 0.56
N TRP A 85 12.31 -12.74 0.72
CA TRP A 85 11.94 -13.70 -0.30
C TRP A 85 11.53 -13.03 -1.62
N HIS A 86 10.71 -11.96 -1.56
CA HIS A 86 10.32 -11.19 -2.74
C HIS A 86 11.54 -10.68 -3.52
N VAL A 87 12.47 -10.02 -2.84
CA VAL A 87 13.70 -9.52 -3.46
C VAL A 87 14.49 -10.65 -4.11
N LEU A 88 14.64 -11.80 -3.43
CA LEU A 88 15.30 -12.98 -4.01
C LEU A 88 14.57 -13.51 -5.24
N THR A 89 13.24 -13.62 -5.21
CA THR A 89 12.46 -14.09 -6.37
C THR A 89 12.55 -13.14 -7.57
N VAL A 90 12.64 -11.83 -7.31
CA VAL A 90 12.75 -10.81 -8.35
C VAL A 90 14.14 -10.84 -9.00
N PHE A 91 15.20 -10.80 -8.21
CA PHE A 91 16.57 -10.68 -8.75
C PHE A 91 17.23 -12.02 -9.10
N VAL A 92 16.93 -13.11 -8.36
CA VAL A 92 17.56 -14.42 -8.59
C VAL A 92 16.72 -15.25 -9.54
N LEU A 93 15.42 -15.39 -9.27
CA LEU A 93 14.53 -16.24 -10.07
C LEU A 93 13.96 -15.52 -11.30
N GLY A 94 14.15 -14.21 -11.43
CA GLY A 94 13.67 -13.44 -12.59
C GLY A 94 12.16 -13.44 -12.74
N VAL A 95 11.39 -13.41 -11.63
CA VAL A 95 9.92 -13.55 -11.68
C VAL A 95 9.26 -12.50 -12.57
N LEU A 96 9.82 -11.29 -12.66
CA LEU A 96 9.31 -10.23 -13.54
C LEU A 96 9.37 -10.66 -15.02
N GLY A 97 10.49 -11.22 -15.46
CA GLY A 97 10.63 -11.76 -16.81
C GLY A 97 9.70 -12.94 -17.08
N LEU A 98 9.46 -13.79 -16.07
CA LEU A 98 8.48 -14.88 -16.16
C LEU A 98 7.06 -14.36 -16.37
N VAL A 99 6.66 -13.32 -15.63
CA VAL A 99 5.35 -12.67 -15.79
C VAL A 99 5.23 -12.01 -17.16
N ARG A 100 6.25 -11.24 -17.60
CA ARG A 100 6.28 -10.57 -18.91
C ARG A 100 6.12 -11.52 -20.09
N ARG A 101 6.61 -12.76 -19.98
CA ARG A 101 6.39 -13.77 -21.03
C ARG A 101 4.92 -14.16 -21.20
N TRP A 102 4.13 -14.05 -20.13
CA TRP A 102 2.71 -14.38 -20.14
C TRP A 102 1.83 -13.16 -20.46
N THR A 103 2.15 -12.00 -19.89
CA THR A 103 1.32 -10.78 -20.02
C THR A 103 1.76 -9.87 -21.15
N GLY A 104 2.97 -10.07 -21.67
CA GLY A 104 3.68 -9.04 -22.41
C GLY A 104 4.26 -7.97 -21.48
N ASP A 105 4.87 -6.98 -22.11
CA ASP A 105 5.31 -5.74 -21.48
C ASP A 105 4.12 -4.78 -21.49
N LEU A 106 3.31 -4.75 -20.41
CA LEU A 106 2.10 -3.93 -20.30
C LEU A 106 2.25 -2.97 -19.12
N VAL A 107 2.04 -1.67 -19.35
CA VAL A 107 2.31 -0.62 -18.35
C VAL A 107 1.80 -1.00 -16.98
N LEU A 108 2.72 -1.18 -16.03
CA LEU A 108 2.48 -1.51 -14.63
C LEU A 108 1.84 -2.88 -14.35
N VAL A 109 1.30 -3.57 -15.37
CA VAL A 109 0.51 -4.80 -15.17
C VAL A 109 1.41 -5.94 -14.74
N ASP A 110 2.56 -6.11 -15.40
CA ASP A 110 3.50 -7.17 -15.06
C ASP A 110 4.18 -6.92 -13.71
N GLU A 111 4.49 -5.68 -13.34
CA GLU A 111 4.98 -5.35 -12.00
C GLU A 111 3.92 -5.65 -10.93
N LEU A 112 2.66 -5.27 -11.17
CA LEU A 112 1.58 -5.57 -10.22
C LEU A 112 1.37 -7.07 -10.05
N LEU A 113 1.39 -7.84 -11.14
CA LEU A 113 1.28 -9.29 -11.10
C LEU A 113 2.47 -9.95 -10.42
N ALA A 114 3.69 -9.48 -10.67
CA ALA A 114 4.89 -9.94 -9.97
C ALA A 114 4.85 -9.59 -8.47
N ALA A 115 4.18 -8.50 -8.07
CA ALA A 115 3.99 -8.13 -6.68
C ALA A 115 2.87 -8.93 -5.97
N VAL A 116 1.98 -9.63 -6.70
CA VAL A 116 0.81 -10.31 -6.13
C VAL A 116 1.17 -11.28 -4.99
N PRO A 117 2.16 -12.19 -5.09
CA PRO A 117 2.44 -13.13 -4.00
C PRO A 117 2.82 -12.44 -2.69
N ALA A 118 3.66 -11.40 -2.77
CA ALA A 118 4.06 -10.59 -1.63
C ALA A 118 2.88 -9.80 -1.04
N LEU A 119 2.09 -9.14 -1.89
CA LEU A 119 0.90 -8.39 -1.46
C LEU A 119 -0.17 -9.32 -0.88
N ALA A 120 -0.38 -10.50 -1.45
CA ALA A 120 -1.34 -11.49 -0.96
C ALA A 120 -1.00 -11.94 0.46
N LEU A 121 0.27 -12.20 0.75
CA LEU A 121 0.69 -12.52 2.11
C LEU A 121 0.50 -11.33 3.06
N LEU A 122 0.77 -10.09 2.61
CA LEU A 122 0.47 -8.90 3.40
C LEU A 122 -1.03 -8.81 3.74
N LEU A 123 -1.91 -9.00 2.77
CA LEU A 123 -3.37 -9.04 2.97
C LEU A 123 -3.78 -10.17 3.93
N TRP A 124 -3.14 -11.32 3.80
CA TRP A 124 -3.33 -12.45 4.70
C TRP A 124 -2.97 -12.10 6.14
N THR A 125 -1.86 -11.38 6.37
CA THR A 125 -1.52 -10.93 7.73
C THR A 125 -2.56 -9.99 8.34
N TYR A 126 -3.22 -9.14 7.55
CA TYR A 126 -4.35 -8.34 8.05
C TYR A 126 -5.54 -9.23 8.42
N ARG A 127 -5.84 -10.23 7.59
CA ARG A 127 -6.92 -11.19 7.88
C ARG A 127 -6.64 -11.98 9.17
N LEU A 128 -5.39 -12.31 9.45
CA LEU A 128 -4.96 -12.98 10.68
C LEU A 128 -4.93 -12.05 11.90
N ALA A 129 -4.66 -10.76 11.71
CA ALA A 129 -4.67 -9.79 12.81
C ALA A 129 -6.07 -9.53 13.38
N HIS A 130 -7.11 -9.56 12.52
CA HIS A 130 -8.50 -9.31 12.88
C HIS A 130 -8.98 -9.98 14.19
N PRO A 131 -8.89 -11.31 14.37
CA PRO A 131 -9.37 -11.97 15.59
C PRO A 131 -8.62 -11.57 16.86
N VAL A 132 -7.36 -11.13 16.75
CA VAL A 132 -6.57 -10.65 17.90
C VAL A 132 -7.05 -9.26 18.29
N GLU A 133 -7.23 -8.37 17.31
CA GLU A 133 -7.70 -7.00 17.56
C GLU A 133 -9.13 -6.95 18.08
N ASP A 134 -10.01 -7.83 17.56
CA ASP A 134 -11.39 -7.95 18.03
C ASP A 134 -11.45 -8.29 19.52
N ARG A 135 -10.64 -9.27 19.97
CA ARG A 135 -10.56 -9.67 21.38
C ARG A 135 -9.99 -8.57 22.26
N VAL A 136 -8.96 -7.87 21.80
CA VAL A 136 -8.37 -6.74 22.53
C VAL A 136 -9.39 -5.62 22.68
N ARG A 137 -10.15 -5.32 21.62
CA ARG A 137 -11.20 -4.31 21.65
C ARG A 137 -12.36 -4.72 22.57
N ALA A 138 -12.80 -5.97 22.51
CA ALA A 138 -13.81 -6.50 23.40
C ALA A 138 -13.39 -6.40 24.88
N ALA A 139 -12.10 -6.62 25.18
CA ALA A 139 -11.58 -6.50 26.55
C ALA A 139 -11.58 -5.06 27.08
N VAL A 140 -11.44 -4.04 26.23
CA VAL A 140 -11.46 -2.63 26.64
C VAL A 140 -12.86 -1.99 26.55
N MET A 141 -13.81 -2.64 25.89
CA MET A 141 -15.15 -2.10 25.63
C MET A 141 -15.89 -1.71 26.91
N MET A 142 -15.82 -2.53 27.97
CA MET A 142 -16.49 -2.21 29.24
C MET A 142 -15.95 -0.92 29.85
N ARG A 143 -14.61 -0.74 29.81
CA ARG A 143 -13.97 0.49 30.29
C ARG A 143 -14.38 1.71 29.47
N ASP A 144 -14.47 1.57 28.15
CA ASP A 144 -14.91 2.67 27.28
C ASP A 144 -16.35 3.09 27.59
N LEU A 145 -17.23 2.14 27.92
CA LEU A 145 -18.60 2.43 28.38
C LEU A 145 -18.62 3.15 29.73
N ASP A 146 -17.83 2.71 30.70
CA ASP A 146 -17.73 3.32 32.03
C ASP A 146 -17.21 4.77 31.95
N GLU A 147 -16.30 5.05 31.02
CA GLU A 147 -15.76 6.39 30.77
C GLU A 147 -16.67 7.26 29.87
N GLY A 148 -17.83 6.76 29.44
CA GLY A 148 -18.75 7.49 28.56
C GLY A 148 -18.18 7.75 27.15
N ARG A 149 -17.19 6.97 26.72
CA ARG A 149 -16.60 7.09 25.38
C ARG A 149 -17.52 6.47 24.33
N PRO A 150 -17.53 6.99 23.10
CA PRO A 150 -18.32 6.40 22.02
C PRO A 150 -17.79 5.01 21.67
N VAL A 151 -18.67 4.00 21.76
CA VAL A 151 -18.36 2.63 21.38
C VAL A 151 -18.82 2.36 19.95
N TYR A 152 -17.89 1.96 19.09
CA TYR A 152 -18.15 1.61 17.70
C TYR A 152 -18.14 0.10 17.52
N ALA A 153 -19.06 -0.42 16.71
CA ALA A 153 -19.04 -1.82 16.31
C ALA A 153 -17.75 -2.16 15.56
N PHE A 154 -17.06 -3.22 15.98
CA PHE A 154 -15.86 -3.66 15.27
C PHE A 154 -16.24 -4.23 13.90
N PRO A 155 -15.53 -3.84 12.81
CA PRO A 155 -15.85 -4.32 11.48
C PRO A 155 -15.66 -5.84 11.36
N GLY A 156 -16.48 -6.47 10.54
CA GLY A 156 -16.24 -7.85 10.11
C GLY A 156 -14.89 -8.00 9.40
N SER A 157 -14.38 -9.22 9.34
CA SER A 157 -13.00 -9.52 8.90
C SER A 157 -12.61 -8.91 7.54
N TRP A 158 -13.51 -8.96 6.54
CA TRP A 158 -13.21 -8.33 5.25
C TRP A 158 -13.28 -6.82 5.25
N ARG A 159 -14.23 -6.21 5.97
CA ARG A 159 -14.27 -4.75 6.15
C ARG A 159 -13.03 -4.26 6.87
N TYR A 160 -12.51 -5.04 7.82
CA TYR A 160 -11.25 -4.77 8.48
C TYR A 160 -10.08 -4.78 7.49
N VAL A 161 -9.94 -5.83 6.67
CA VAL A 161 -8.88 -5.90 5.65
C VAL A 161 -8.98 -4.76 4.65
N VAL A 162 -10.17 -4.44 4.15
CA VAL A 162 -10.38 -3.30 3.23
C VAL A 162 -9.99 -1.98 3.88
N SER A 163 -10.39 -1.77 5.14
CA SER A 163 -9.98 -0.58 5.91
C SER A 163 -8.47 -0.53 6.09
N ALA A 164 -7.82 -1.65 6.40
CA ALA A 164 -6.37 -1.72 6.55
C ALA A 164 -5.63 -1.45 5.23
N VAL A 165 -6.12 -1.99 4.11
CA VAL A 165 -5.62 -1.69 2.77
C VAL A 165 -5.75 -0.21 2.45
N ARG A 166 -6.94 0.35 2.63
CA ARG A 166 -7.21 1.76 2.37
C ARG A 166 -6.32 2.69 3.19
N ASN A 167 -6.18 2.41 4.49
CA ASN A 167 -5.52 3.31 5.42
C ASN A 167 -4.00 3.10 5.52
N ASN A 168 -3.46 1.96 5.07
CA ASN A 168 -2.00 1.71 5.13
C ASN A 168 -1.39 1.47 3.75
N LEU A 169 -2.01 0.65 2.92
CA LEU A 169 -1.47 0.26 1.62
C LEU A 169 -1.72 1.35 0.59
N ALA A 170 -2.97 1.79 0.43
CA ALA A 170 -3.36 2.70 -0.65
C ALA A 170 -2.72 4.10 -0.50
N ILE A 171 -2.48 4.57 0.73
CA ILE A 171 -1.79 5.84 1.00
C ILE A 171 -0.40 5.88 0.35
N MET A 172 0.34 4.78 0.45
CA MET A 172 1.70 4.69 -0.07
C MET A 172 1.74 4.16 -1.50
N ALA A 173 0.93 3.16 -1.81
CA ALA A 173 0.91 2.50 -3.10
C ALA A 173 0.39 3.44 -4.19
N LEU A 174 -0.66 4.24 -3.94
CA LEU A 174 -1.25 5.10 -4.96
C LEU A 174 -0.25 6.10 -5.57
N PRO A 175 0.43 6.98 -4.81
CA PRO A 175 1.35 7.94 -5.40
C PRO A 175 2.49 7.24 -6.13
N LEU A 176 2.99 6.14 -5.57
CA LEU A 176 4.08 5.38 -6.15
C LEU A 176 3.68 4.72 -7.49
N VAL A 177 2.51 4.08 -7.54
CA VAL A 177 1.93 3.50 -8.75
C VAL A 177 1.70 4.56 -9.83
N LEU A 178 1.16 5.72 -9.47
CA LEU A 178 0.92 6.80 -10.44
C LEU A 178 2.22 7.32 -11.04
N ILE A 179 3.25 7.53 -10.20
CA ILE A 179 4.56 8.04 -10.66
C ILE A 179 5.27 7.00 -11.53
N LEU A 180 5.30 5.73 -11.11
CA LEU A 180 5.94 4.67 -11.87
C LEU A 180 5.22 4.43 -13.20
N GLY A 181 3.89 4.34 -13.18
CA GLY A 181 3.08 4.18 -14.39
C GLY A 181 3.26 5.35 -15.36
N TRP A 182 3.37 6.59 -14.86
CA TRP A 182 3.67 7.75 -15.72
C TRP A 182 5.04 7.67 -16.36
N ALA A 183 6.07 7.32 -15.59
CA ALA A 183 7.42 7.16 -16.10
C ALA A 183 7.47 6.14 -17.24
N GLU A 184 6.80 5.00 -17.05
CA GLU A 184 6.76 3.93 -18.03
C GLU A 184 5.93 4.30 -19.28
N VAL A 185 4.79 4.97 -19.11
CA VAL A 185 4.01 5.48 -20.25
C VAL A 185 4.85 6.42 -21.11
N LEU A 186 5.59 7.35 -20.49
CA LEU A 186 6.45 8.27 -21.23
C LEU A 186 7.57 7.54 -21.97
N ASP A 187 8.24 6.61 -21.30
CA ASP A 187 9.31 5.80 -21.91
C ASP A 187 8.82 5.05 -23.16
N ARG A 188 7.62 4.45 -23.06
CA ARG A 188 6.98 3.77 -24.21
C ARG A 188 6.59 4.72 -25.33
N ILE A 189 6.05 5.90 -25.01
CA ILE A 189 5.71 6.90 -26.04
C ILE A 189 6.97 7.35 -26.77
N VAL A 190 8.05 7.65 -26.04
CA VAL A 190 9.34 8.07 -26.62
C VAL A 190 9.91 6.98 -27.53
N THR A 191 9.86 5.72 -27.08
CA THR A 191 10.35 4.56 -27.84
C THR A 191 9.48 4.29 -29.08
N ALA A 192 8.15 4.24 -28.93
CA ALA A 192 7.22 3.93 -30.01
C ALA A 192 7.20 4.98 -31.13
N THR A 193 7.50 6.24 -30.80
CA THR A 193 7.57 7.33 -31.79
C THR A 193 8.94 7.42 -32.47
N GLY A 194 9.93 6.63 -32.04
CA GLY A 194 11.31 6.75 -32.50
C GLY A 194 11.93 8.12 -32.19
N LEU A 195 11.33 8.89 -31.27
CA LEU A 195 11.77 10.24 -30.94
C LEU A 195 13.21 10.24 -30.40
N ALA A 196 13.59 9.20 -29.65
CA ALA A 196 14.95 9.06 -29.13
C ALA A 196 15.97 8.66 -30.20
N GLU A 197 15.60 7.77 -31.13
CA GLU A 197 16.54 7.28 -32.16
C GLU A 197 16.79 8.29 -33.29
N ASN A 198 15.80 9.12 -33.60
CA ASN A 198 15.89 10.14 -34.66
C ASN A 198 16.39 11.50 -34.15
N ALA A 199 16.63 11.63 -32.84
CA ALA A 199 17.09 12.83 -32.20
C ALA A 199 18.62 12.94 -32.27
N GLY A 200 19.14 13.91 -33.03
CA GLY A 200 20.54 14.34 -32.88
C GLY A 200 20.80 14.89 -31.47
N GLU A 201 22.07 14.91 -31.05
CA GLU A 201 22.50 15.34 -29.70
C GLU A 201 21.99 16.75 -29.31
N ASP A 202 21.78 17.64 -30.29
CA ASP A 202 21.26 19.00 -30.11
C ASP A 202 19.73 19.15 -30.31
N SER A 203 19.00 18.04 -30.46
CA SER A 203 17.56 18.12 -30.71
C SER A 203 16.77 18.48 -29.45
N LEU A 204 15.75 19.33 -29.61
CA LEU A 204 14.83 19.72 -28.52
C LEU A 204 14.19 18.51 -27.81
N VAL A 205 14.12 17.36 -28.48
CA VAL A 205 13.55 16.11 -27.96
C VAL A 205 14.28 15.63 -26.70
N VAL A 206 15.61 15.81 -26.64
CA VAL A 206 16.45 15.43 -25.50
C VAL A 206 16.03 16.21 -24.23
N TYR A 207 15.57 17.45 -24.37
CA TYR A 207 15.09 18.27 -23.26
C TYR A 207 13.59 18.07 -22.96
N LEU A 208 12.79 17.73 -23.98
CA LEU A 208 11.35 17.55 -23.84
C LEU A 208 11.00 16.33 -22.98
N ALA A 209 11.72 15.21 -23.10
CA ALA A 209 11.40 14.00 -22.35
C ALA A 209 11.57 14.18 -20.82
N PRO A 210 12.72 14.68 -20.29
CA PRO A 210 12.85 15.01 -18.87
C PRO A 210 11.87 16.09 -18.42
N GLY A 211 11.60 17.08 -19.28
CA GLY A 211 10.60 18.12 -19.01
C GLY A 211 9.19 17.55 -18.81
N ALA A 212 8.77 16.63 -19.69
CA ALA A 212 7.50 15.92 -19.58
C ALA A 212 7.44 15.04 -18.33
N GLN A 213 8.54 14.38 -17.96
CA GLN A 213 8.64 13.59 -16.74
C GLN A 213 8.38 14.45 -15.49
N ILE A 214 9.08 15.58 -15.37
CA ILE A 214 8.93 16.52 -14.25
C ILE A 214 7.52 17.11 -14.24
N ALA A 215 7.02 17.57 -15.38
CA ALA A 215 5.70 18.15 -15.50
C ALA A 215 4.60 17.16 -15.08
N GLY A 216 4.66 15.91 -15.55
CA GLY A 216 3.70 14.89 -15.15
C GLY A 216 3.80 14.50 -13.68
N ALA A 217 5.01 14.42 -13.12
CA ALA A 217 5.19 14.21 -11.68
C ALA A 217 4.56 15.34 -10.85
N LEU A 218 4.70 16.60 -11.28
CA LEU A 218 4.06 17.75 -10.62
C LEU A 218 2.52 17.69 -10.72
N VAL A 219 1.99 17.30 -11.88
CA VAL A 219 0.54 17.10 -12.06
C VAL A 219 0.04 15.99 -11.15
N ILE A 220 0.71 14.85 -11.10
CA ILE A 220 0.37 13.74 -10.19
C ILE A 220 0.39 14.23 -8.75
N PHE A 221 1.45 14.94 -8.34
CA PHE A 221 1.55 15.47 -6.98
C PHE A 221 0.41 16.42 -6.61
N ALA A 222 0.01 17.28 -7.55
CA ALA A 222 -1.15 18.16 -7.38
C ALA A 222 -2.47 17.38 -7.29
N LEU A 223 -2.59 16.23 -7.97
CA LEU A 223 -3.78 15.37 -7.96
C LEU A 223 -3.84 14.39 -6.79
N ILE A 224 -2.73 14.11 -6.09
CA ILE A 224 -2.70 13.20 -4.93
C ILE A 224 -3.76 13.58 -3.88
N PRO A 225 -3.90 14.84 -3.42
CA PRO A 225 -4.87 15.17 -2.37
C PRO A 225 -6.32 14.78 -2.70
N PRO A 226 -6.93 15.21 -3.83
CA PRO A 226 -8.29 14.81 -4.15
C PRO A 226 -8.44 13.32 -4.47
N LEU A 227 -7.37 12.62 -4.87
CA LEU A 227 -7.39 11.17 -5.03
C LEU A 227 -7.34 10.45 -3.67
N MET A 228 -6.50 10.92 -2.75
CA MET A 228 -6.39 10.41 -1.38
C MET A 228 -7.70 10.55 -0.60
N VAL A 229 -8.37 11.70 -0.72
CA VAL A 229 -9.70 11.91 -0.13
C VAL A 229 -10.71 10.87 -0.60
N ARG A 230 -10.67 10.48 -1.88
CA ARG A 230 -11.57 9.45 -2.45
C ARG A 230 -11.18 8.03 -2.06
N VAL A 231 -9.87 7.78 -1.94
CA VAL A 231 -9.37 6.51 -1.45
C VAL A 231 -9.78 6.33 0.00
N TRP A 232 -9.62 7.35 0.83
CA TRP A 232 -10.08 7.35 2.21
C TRP A 232 -11.61 7.38 2.29
N ASP A 233 -12.12 6.79 3.37
CA ASP A 233 -13.54 6.89 3.71
C ASP A 233 -13.75 8.15 4.52
N THR A 234 -13.79 9.23 3.77
CA THR A 234 -14.02 10.56 4.27
C THR A 234 -15.44 11.00 3.96
N VAL A 235 -16.03 11.75 4.89
CA VAL A 235 -17.31 12.41 4.71
C VAL A 235 -17.19 13.85 5.15
N SER A 236 -17.83 14.76 4.43
CA SER A 236 -17.85 16.17 4.81
C SER A 236 -18.48 16.35 6.20
N ILE A 237 -17.87 17.23 7.00
CA ILE A 237 -18.48 17.65 8.26
C ILE A 237 -19.78 18.38 7.93
N PRO A 238 -20.93 17.96 8.47
CA PRO A 238 -22.19 18.64 8.22
C PRO A 238 -22.14 20.08 8.80
N PRO A 239 -22.97 21.01 8.28
CA PRO A 239 -23.11 22.33 8.87
C PRO A 239 -23.49 22.22 10.37
N GLY A 240 -22.75 22.90 11.24
CA GLY A 240 -22.93 22.83 12.70
C GLY A 240 -21.84 23.60 13.43
N GLU A 241 -21.91 23.68 14.76
CA GLU A 241 -20.99 24.46 15.59
C GLU A 241 -19.52 24.13 15.31
N LEU A 242 -19.17 22.85 15.32
CA LEU A 242 -17.81 22.36 15.01
C LEU A 242 -17.31 22.86 13.65
N ARG A 243 -18.14 22.84 12.61
CA ARG A 243 -17.73 23.31 11.27
C ARG A 243 -17.48 24.81 11.27
N HIS A 244 -18.34 25.58 11.92
CA HIS A 244 -18.17 27.04 12.04
C HIS A 244 -16.92 27.41 12.82
N GLU A 245 -16.60 26.67 13.89
CA GLU A 245 -15.36 26.86 14.65
C GLU A 245 -14.12 26.59 13.79
N LEU A 246 -14.10 25.48 13.05
CA LEU A 246 -13.01 25.14 12.13
C LEU A 246 -12.86 26.19 11.01
N GLU A 247 -13.96 26.64 10.42
CA GLU A 247 -13.96 27.70 9.40
C GLU A 247 -13.50 29.05 9.96
N SER A 248 -13.88 29.39 11.19
CA SER A 248 -13.43 30.60 11.89
C SER A 248 -11.92 30.54 12.15
N LEU A 249 -11.43 29.40 12.64
CA LEU A 249 -10.01 29.16 12.91
C LEU A 249 -9.18 29.25 11.62
N ALA A 250 -9.64 28.65 10.52
CA ALA A 250 -8.96 28.73 9.24
C ALA A 250 -8.90 30.17 8.71
N ARG A 251 -10.01 30.92 8.83
CA ARG A 251 -10.08 32.34 8.45
C ARG A 251 -9.15 33.22 9.27
N SER A 252 -9.09 33.03 10.59
CA SER A 252 -8.22 33.82 11.47
C SER A 252 -6.73 33.62 11.17
N HIS A 253 -6.36 32.45 10.64
CA HIS A 253 -4.99 32.14 10.21
C HIS A 253 -4.73 32.38 8.71
N GLY A 254 -5.69 32.96 7.97
CA GLY A 254 -5.55 33.22 6.53
C GLY A 254 -5.46 31.95 5.67
N VAL A 255 -5.88 30.80 6.20
CA VAL A 255 -5.84 29.51 5.51
C VAL A 255 -7.15 29.29 4.79
N ARG A 256 -7.08 29.11 3.47
CA ARG A 256 -8.22 28.67 2.65
C ARG A 256 -8.20 27.15 2.52
N VAL A 257 -9.30 26.52 2.88
CA VAL A 257 -9.53 25.07 2.80
C VAL A 257 -10.76 24.83 1.92
N ARG A 258 -10.74 23.79 1.09
CA ARG A 258 -11.85 23.43 0.23
C ARG A 258 -13.01 22.84 1.02
N ASP A 259 -12.73 21.92 1.94
CA ASP A 259 -13.75 21.30 2.80
C ASP A 259 -13.09 20.70 4.04
N PHE A 260 -13.88 20.53 5.11
CA PHE A 260 -13.45 19.82 6.31
C PHE A 260 -14.07 18.43 6.32
N LEU A 261 -13.23 17.40 6.48
CA LEU A 261 -13.64 16.01 6.31
C LEU A 261 -13.43 15.20 7.59
N ILE A 262 -14.35 14.27 7.88
CA ILE A 262 -14.21 13.24 8.91
C ILE A 262 -13.73 11.97 8.24
N TRP A 263 -12.54 11.50 8.65
CA TRP A 263 -12.05 10.18 8.27
C TRP A 263 -12.66 9.10 9.17
N ARG A 264 -13.53 8.26 8.60
CA ARG A 264 -14.22 7.18 9.32
C ARG A 264 -13.29 5.99 9.51
N THR A 265 -12.61 5.96 10.65
CA THR A 265 -11.74 4.84 11.07
C THR A 265 -12.45 3.85 12.00
N GLY A 266 -13.69 4.11 12.41
CA GLY A 266 -14.43 3.28 13.38
C GLY A 266 -13.79 3.27 14.78
N GLY A 267 -13.11 4.36 15.15
CA GLY A 267 -12.36 4.44 16.40
C GLY A 267 -11.16 3.50 16.45
N ALA A 268 -10.64 3.04 15.30
CA ALA A 268 -9.41 2.25 15.23
C ALA A 268 -8.16 3.13 15.35
N MET A 269 -8.25 4.40 14.96
CA MET A 269 -7.12 5.31 14.91
C MET A 269 -7.59 6.74 15.09
N LEU A 270 -6.91 7.50 15.97
CA LEU A 270 -7.07 8.95 16.08
C LEU A 270 -6.20 9.61 15.02
N ASN A 271 -6.82 10.32 14.09
CA ASN A 271 -6.14 10.90 12.93
C ASN A 271 -6.56 12.35 12.72
N GLY A 272 -5.63 13.13 12.19
CA GLY A 272 -5.86 14.46 11.66
C GLY A 272 -4.78 14.76 10.63
N ALA A 273 -5.15 15.24 9.46
CA ALA A 273 -4.23 15.57 8.39
C ALA A 273 -4.74 16.79 7.65
N VAL A 274 -3.82 17.58 7.13
CA VAL A 274 -4.08 18.62 6.13
C VAL A 274 -3.33 18.22 4.88
N ILE A 275 -4.04 18.07 3.77
CA ILE A 275 -3.44 17.65 2.50
C ILE A 275 -3.78 18.64 1.40
N GLY A 276 -2.80 18.97 0.55
CA GLY A 276 -2.99 19.81 -0.62
C GLY A 276 -2.28 21.16 -0.56
N LEU A 277 -1.58 21.47 -1.65
CA LEU A 277 -0.76 22.69 -1.76
C LEU A 277 -1.60 23.94 -1.98
N THR A 278 -2.65 23.85 -2.81
CA THR A 278 -3.46 25.02 -3.20
C THR A 278 -4.78 25.07 -2.44
N PRO A 279 -5.34 26.27 -2.21
CA PRO A 279 -6.65 26.43 -1.55
C PRO A 279 -7.77 25.54 -2.08
N TRP A 280 -7.77 25.31 -3.39
CA TRP A 280 -8.82 24.57 -4.12
C TRP A 280 -8.67 23.06 -4.01
N LEU A 281 -7.51 22.57 -3.56
CA LEU A 281 -7.19 21.15 -3.43
C LEU A 281 -6.83 20.80 -1.98
N ARG A 282 -6.99 21.75 -1.05
CA ARG A 282 -6.66 21.59 0.36
C ARG A 282 -7.85 21.05 1.15
N TYR A 283 -7.66 19.93 1.85
CA TYR A 283 -8.65 19.30 2.72
C TYR A 283 -8.06 19.08 4.11
#